data_AF-A0A382AL68-F1
#
_entry.id   AF-A0A382AL68-F1
#
_cell.length_a   1.000
_cell.length_b   1.000
_cell.length_c   1.000
_cell.angle_alpha   90.00
_cell.angle_beta   90.00
_cell.angle_gamma   90.00
#
_symmetry.space_group_name_H-M   'P 1'
#
loop_
_entity.id
_entity.type
_entity.pdbx_description
1 polymer ?
#
loop_
_entity_poly.entity_id
_entity_poly.type
_entity_poly.pdbx_seq_one_letter_code
_entity_poly.pdbx_strand_id
1 'polypeptide(L)' 'SLGLKIIAEGIETASQLEILRQLGCNFGQGYYFQKACSAQDILEAYQARQPLGKAILPQ' A
#
# COMPACT_ATOMS: atom_id res chain seq x y z
N SER A 1 16.72 9.09 15.96
CA SER A 1 16.00 8.60 14.77
C SER A 1 16.87 8.83 13.54
N LEU A 2 16.82 7.95 12.52
CA LEU A 2 17.67 8.02 11.31
C LEU A 2 17.01 8.78 10.13
N GLY A 3 15.75 9.23 10.27
CA GLY A 3 15.05 9.94 9.19
C GLY A 3 14.70 9.09 7.96
N LEU A 4 14.77 7.76 8.08
CA LEU A 4 14.51 6.83 6.99
C LEU A 4 13.01 6.56 6.83
N LYS A 5 12.57 6.46 5.57
CA LYS A 5 11.25 5.92 5.23
C LYS A 5 11.33 4.39 5.21
N ILE A 6 10.36 3.74 5.80
CA ILE A 6 10.26 2.27 5.86
C ILE A 6 9.01 1.84 5.09
N ILE A 7 9.13 0.77 4.32
CA ILE A 7 8.02 0.11 3.63
C ILE A 7 7.86 -1.28 4.26
N ALA A 8 6.66 -1.60 4.75
CA ALA A 8 6.34 -2.95 5.22
C ALA A 8 5.81 -3.82 4.07
N GLU A 9 6.43 -4.98 3.84
CA GLU A 9 6.03 -5.90 2.76
C GLU A 9 5.24 -7.10 3.28
N GLY A 10 4.36 -7.67 2.45
CA GLY A 10 3.62 -8.89 2.78
C GLY A 10 2.34 -8.65 3.60
N ILE A 11 1.68 -7.50 3.44
CA ILE A 11 0.42 -7.20 4.15
C ILE A 11 -0.75 -7.90 3.45
N GLU A 12 -1.37 -8.85 4.12
CA GLU A 12 -2.48 -9.67 3.61
C GLU A 12 -3.80 -9.40 4.34
N THR A 13 -3.75 -8.86 5.57
CA THR A 13 -4.94 -8.64 6.40
C THR A 13 -5.04 -7.22 6.97
N ALA A 14 -6.27 -6.82 7.34
CA ALA A 14 -6.52 -5.55 8.00
C ALA A 14 -5.84 -5.44 9.38
N SER A 15 -5.71 -6.56 10.11
CA SER A 15 -5.07 -6.58 11.43
C SER A 15 -3.56 -6.32 11.34
N GLN A 16 -2.89 -6.87 10.33
CA GLN A 16 -1.47 -6.59 10.06
C GLN A 16 -1.25 -5.11 9.75
N LEU A 17 -2.11 -4.53 8.91
CA LEU A 17 -2.08 -3.10 8.61
C LEU A 17 -2.22 -2.24 9.88
N GLU A 18 -3.17 -2.58 10.75
CA GLU A 18 -3.44 -1.81 11.96
C GLU A 18 -2.23 -1.82 12.92
N ILE A 19 -1.59 -2.98 13.10
CA ILE A 19 -0.35 -3.09 13.88
C ILE A 19 0.75 -2.20 13.28
N LEU A 20 0.94 -2.24 11.96
CA LEU A 20 1.96 -1.43 11.29
C LEU A 20 1.70 0.08 11.42
N ARG A 21 0.43 0.50 11.37
CA ARG A 21 0.03 1.90 11.62
C ARG A 21 0.37 2.33 13.05
N GLN A 22 0.09 1.49 14.04
CA GLN A 22 0.41 1.75 15.44
C GLN A 22 1.92 1.85 15.70
N LEU A 23 2.73 1.11 14.93
CA LEU A 23 4.19 1.19 14.96
C LEU A 23 4.75 2.40 14.19
N GLY A 24 3.90 3.22 13.58
CA GLY A 24 4.32 4.39 12.79
C GLY A 24 4.83 4.06 11.39
N CYS A 25 4.54 2.87 10.87
CA CYS A 25 4.88 2.50 9.49
C CYS A 25 3.83 3.08 8.53
N ASN A 26 4.22 4.09 7.74
CA ASN A 26 3.31 4.82 6.86
C ASN A 26 3.24 4.29 5.42
N PHE A 27 4.12 3.35 5.04
CA PHE A 27 4.15 2.76 3.71
C PHE A 27 4.06 1.23 3.81
N GLY A 28 3.31 0.62 2.91
CA GLY A 28 3.21 -0.84 2.87
C GLY A 28 2.77 -1.38 1.52
N GLN A 29 3.10 -2.65 1.28
CA GLN A 29 2.70 -3.42 0.12
C GLN A 29 2.20 -4.81 0.52
N GLY A 30 1.27 -5.34 -0.26
CA GLY A 30 0.79 -6.70 -0.09
C GLY A 30 -0.61 -6.89 -0.67
N TYR A 31 -1.06 -8.14 -0.68
CA TYR A 31 -2.32 -8.55 -1.31
C TYR A 31 -3.56 -7.93 -0.67
N TYR A 32 -3.45 -7.43 0.56
CA TYR A 32 -4.51 -6.63 1.19
C TYR A 32 -4.84 -5.35 0.41
N PHE A 33 -3.83 -4.74 -0.21
CA PHE A 33 -4.00 -3.55 -1.02
C PHE A 33 -4.33 -3.92 -2.46
N GLN A 34 -3.41 -4.66 -3.09
CA GLN A 34 -3.48 -5.05 -4.48
C GLN A 34 -2.46 -6.16 -4.75
N LYS A 35 -2.86 -7.17 -5.52
CA LYS A 35 -1.91 -8.18 -6.03
C LYS A 35 -0.99 -7.56 -7.09
N ALA A 36 0.15 -8.20 -7.35
CA ALA A 36 0.96 -7.84 -8.51
C ALA A 36 0.09 -7.84 -9.78
N CYS A 37 0.27 -6.82 -10.61
CA CYS A 37 -0.54 -6.57 -11.80
C CYS A 37 0.36 -6.26 -12.99
N SER A 38 -0.24 -6.17 -14.18
CA SER A 38 0.48 -5.85 -15.39
C SER A 38 0.79 -4.35 -15.49
N ALA A 39 1.74 -4.00 -16.36
CA ALA A 39 2.00 -2.60 -16.69
C ALA A 39 0.77 -1.90 -17.32
N GLN A 40 -0.07 -2.67 -18.02
CA GLN A 40 -1.30 -2.15 -18.63
C GLN A 40 -2.31 -1.74 -17.55
N ASP A 41 -2.51 -2.56 -16.52
CA ASP A 41 -3.40 -2.23 -15.40
C ASP A 41 -2.99 -0.92 -14.71
N ILE A 42 -1.67 -0.72 -14.55
CA ILE A 42 -1.11 0.52 -13.98
C ILE A 42 -1.40 1.71 -14.89
N LEU A 43 -1.18 1.56 -16.20
CA LEU A 43 -1.40 2.63 -17.18
C LEU A 43 -2.87 3.06 -17.22
N GLU A 44 -3.79 2.11 -17.21
CA GLU A 44 -5.24 2.37 -17.21
C GLU A 44 -5.68 3.09 -15.93
N ALA A 45 -5.25 2.61 -14.76
CA ALA A 45 -5.55 3.26 -13.48
C ALA A 45 -5.00 4.70 -13.44
N TYR A 46 -3.78 4.90 -13.93
CA TYR A 46 -3.14 6.22 -14.01
C TYR A 46 -3.91 7.18 -14.92
N GLN A 47 -4.31 6.73 -16.13
CA GLN A 47 -5.09 7.53 -17.07
C GLN A 47 -6.48 7.88 -16.51
N ALA A 48 -7.12 6.94 -15.83
CA ALA A 48 -8.41 7.14 -15.18
C ALA A 48 -8.33 8.00 -13.89
N ARG A 49 -7.12 8.32 -13.41
CA ARG A 49 -6.86 8.96 -12.11
C ARG A 49 -7.51 8.20 -10.94
N GLN A 50 -7.48 6.88 -11.00
CA GLN A 50 -8.02 6.00 -9.99
C GLN A 50 -6.90 5.22 -9.30
N PRO A 51 -7.04 4.89 -8.01
CA PRO A 51 -6.08 4.04 -7.34
C PRO A 51 -6.14 2.61 -7.88
N LEU A 52 -4.97 1.97 -7.95
CA LEU A 52 -4.88 0.54 -8.20
C LEU A 52 -5.17 -0.21 -6.89
N GLY A 53 -6.32 -0.91 -6.83
CA GLY A 53 -6.77 -1.63 -5.63
C GLY A 53 -7.17 -0.72 -4.46
N LYS A 54 -7.02 -1.21 -3.23
CA LYS A 54 -7.43 -0.50 -2.01
C LYS A 54 -6.39 0.56 -1.65
N ALA A 55 -6.54 1.79 -2.12
CA ALA A 55 -5.76 2.91 -1.58
C ALA A 55 -6.23 3.26 -0.17
N ILE A 56 -5.28 3.39 0.76
CA ILE A 56 -5.55 3.88 2.11
C ILE A 56 -4.75 5.16 2.26
N LEU A 57 -5.47 6.28 2.21
CA LEU A 57 -4.88 7.58 2.46
C LEU A 57 -4.47 7.68 3.94
N PRO A 58 -3.32 8.26 4.25
CA PRO A 58 -3.05 8.68 5.63
C PRO A 58 -4.19 9.62 6.06
N GLN A 59 -4.68 9.43 7.28
CA GLN A 59 -5.54 10.43 7.93
C GLN A 59 -4.68 11.62 8.36
#